data_AF-A0AAJ3LDR2-F1
#
_entry.id   AF-A0AAJ3LDR2-F1
#
_cell.length_a   1.000
_cell.length_b   1.000
_cell.length_c   1.000
_cell.angle_alpha   90.00
_cell.angle_beta   90.00
_cell.angle_gamma   90.00
#
_symmetry.space_group_name_H-M   'P 1'
#
loop_
_entity.id
_entity.type
_entity.pdbx_description
1 polymer ?
#
loop_
_entity_poly.entity_id
_entity_poly.type
_entity_poly.pdbx_seq_one_letter_code
_entity_poly.pdbx_strand_id
1 'polypeptide(L)' 'MKKNYFMVCERCGRRLERLKEGSAQGLRCADCGWSVVTTHISGIKVDETKYEVSCGGDYKNEAHIRAVSEVTGYNF' A
#
# COMPACT_ATOMS: atom_id res chain seq x y z
N MET A 1 -22.53 -1.93 -26.34
CA MET A 1 -22.87 -3.06 -25.44
C MET A 1 -21.69 -4.02 -25.41
N LYS A 2 -20.90 -4.07 -24.34
CA LYS A 2 -19.75 -5.00 -24.24
C LYS A 2 -20.25 -6.36 -23.74
N LYS A 3 -19.97 -7.41 -24.50
CA LYS A 3 -20.44 -8.79 -24.27
C LYS A 3 -19.76 -9.39 -23.01
N ASN A 4 -20.58 -9.84 -22.05
CA ASN A 4 -20.18 -10.52 -20.81
C ASN A 4 -19.77 -11.97 -21.08
N TYR A 5 -18.53 -12.20 -21.53
CA TYR A 5 -18.06 -13.56 -21.85
C TYR A 5 -17.46 -14.35 -20.68
N PHE A 6 -17.34 -13.79 -19.47
CA PHE A 6 -16.58 -14.42 -18.36
C PHE A 6 -17.40 -14.76 -17.11
N MET A 7 -18.72 -14.92 -17.23
CA MET A 7 -19.59 -15.14 -16.06
C MET A 7 -20.00 -16.60 -15.86
N VAL A 8 -19.30 -17.57 -16.45
CA VAL A 8 -19.64 -19.00 -16.35
C VAL A 8 -18.45 -19.80 -15.83
N CYS A 9 -18.70 -20.68 -14.86
CA CYS A 9 -17.70 -21.52 -14.22
C CYS A 9 -17.25 -22.63 -15.17
N GLU A 10 -15.94 -22.75 -15.35
CA GLU A 10 -15.34 -23.74 -16.24
C GLU A 10 -15.51 -25.19 -15.74
N ARG A 11 -15.80 -25.39 -14.45
CA ARG A 11 -16.00 -26.72 -13.86
C ARG A 11 -17.43 -27.23 -13.95
N CYS A 12 -18.42 -26.38 -13.66
CA CYS A 12 -19.82 -26.82 -13.54
C CYS A 12 -20.79 -26.06 -14.46
N GLY A 13 -20.31 -25.11 -15.26
CA GLY A 13 -21.16 -24.34 -16.18
C GLY A 13 -22.14 -23.39 -15.50
N ARG A 14 -22.07 -23.23 -14.17
CA ARG A 14 -22.90 -22.29 -13.40
C ARG A 14 -22.34 -20.87 -13.42
N ARG A 15 -23.13 -19.90 -12.96
CA ARG A 15 -22.71 -18.50 -12.97
C ARG A 15 -21.58 -18.26 -11.97
N LEU A 16 -20.61 -17.43 -12.37
CA LEU A 16 -19.58 -16.90 -11.49
C LEU A 16 -20.05 -15.59 -10.85
N GLU A 17 -19.66 -15.38 -9.60
CA GLU A 17 -19.93 -14.19 -8.81
C GLU A 17 -18.62 -13.46 -8.53
N ARG A 18 -18.68 -12.12 -8.43
CA ARG A 18 -17.51 -11.34 -8.06
C ARG A 18 -17.21 -11.53 -6.58
N LEU A 19 -15.96 -11.85 -6.28
CA LEU A 19 -15.41 -11.91 -4.93
C LEU A 19 -14.55 -10.66 -4.70
N LYS A 20 -14.73 -9.99 -3.56
CA LYS A 20 -13.83 -8.94 -3.07
C LYS A 20 -13.76 -9.00 -1.55
N GLU A 21 -12.62 -9.41 -1.02
CA GLU A 21 -12.35 -9.54 0.41
C GLU A 21 -10.97 -8.95 0.70
N GLY A 22 -10.94 -7.74 1.29
CA GLY A 22 -9.70 -6.99 1.49
C GLY A 22 -9.00 -6.68 0.17
N SER A 23 -7.73 -7.11 0.04
CA SER A 23 -6.95 -7.01 -1.19
C SER A 23 -7.24 -8.13 -2.19
N ALA A 24 -7.88 -9.23 -1.77
CA ALA A 24 -8.24 -10.32 -2.67
C ALA A 24 -9.47 -9.96 -3.50
N GLN A 25 -9.39 -10.16 -4.81
CA GLN A 25 -10.50 -9.93 -5.74
C GLN A 25 -10.52 -10.98 -6.85
N GLY A 26 -11.69 -11.29 -7.38
CA GLY A 26 -11.79 -12.27 -8.45
C GLY A 26 -13.20 -12.77 -8.71
N LEU A 27 -13.28 -14.02 -9.16
CA LEU A 27 -14.53 -14.72 -9.46
C LEU A 27 -14.62 -16.01 -8.64
N ARG A 28 -15.80 -16.31 -8.11
CA ARG A 28 -16.09 -17.54 -7.38
C ARG A 28 -17.42 -18.14 -7.86
N CYS A 29 -17.46 -19.47 -7.96
CA CYS A 29 -18.69 -20.21 -8.17
C CYS A 29 -19.30 -20.59 -6.81
N ALA A 30 -20.57 -20.21 -6.59
CA ALA A 30 -21.29 -20.55 -5.37
C ALA A 30 -21.61 -22.06 -5.26
N ASP A 31 -21.82 -22.74 -6.40
CA ASP A 31 -22.23 -24.15 -6.41
C ASP A 31 -21.07 -25.13 -6.14
N CYS A 32 -19.93 -24.95 -6.80
CA CYS A 32 -18.82 -25.92 -6.74
C CYS A 32 -17.57 -25.38 -6.03
N GLY A 33 -17.59 -24.13 -5.57
CA GLY A 33 -16.50 -23.50 -4.84
C GLY A 33 -15.27 -23.14 -5.68
N TRP A 34 -15.24 -23.47 -6.97
CA TRP A 34 -14.15 -23.07 -7.86
C TRP A 34 -14.03 -21.55 -7.90
N SER A 35 -12.80 -21.05 -7.84
CA SER A 35 -12.53 -19.62 -7.86
C SER A 35 -11.21 -19.31 -8.56
N VAL A 36 -11.16 -18.12 -9.15
CA VAL A 36 -9.94 -17.50 -9.67
C VAL A 36 -9.82 -16.15 -8.98
N VAL A 37 -8.74 -15.97 -8.25
CA VAL A 37 -8.50 -14.79 -7.43
C VAL A 37 -7.15 -14.17 -7.76
N THR A 38 -7.07 -12.86 -7.58
CA THR A 38 -5.85 -12.07 -7.67
C THR A 38 -5.81 -11.10 -6.49
N THR A 39 -4.61 -10.67 -6.12
CA THR A 39 -4.43 -9.69 -5.05
C THR A 39 -4.24 -8.31 -5.67
N HIS A 40 -5.16 -7.40 -5.38
CA HIS A 40 -4.98 -5.99 -5.65
C HIS A 40 -4.01 -5.39 -4.62
N ILE A 41 -2.80 -5.08 -5.06
CA ILE A 41 -1.85 -4.30 -4.29
C ILE A 41 -1.94 -2.86 -4.81
N SER A 42 -2.39 -1.94 -3.95
CA SER A 42 -2.36 -0.51 -4.27
C SER A 42 -0.94 -0.11 -4.63
N GLY A 43 -0.75 0.73 -5.64
CA GLY A 43 0.57 1.25 -5.96
C GLY A 43 1.22 1.84 -4.71
N ILE A 44 2.51 1.55 -4.51
CA ILE A 44 3.29 2.20 -3.45
C ILE A 44 3.27 3.69 -3.78
N LYS A 45 2.70 4.51 -2.89
CA LYS A 45 2.84 5.96 -2.98
C LYS A 45 4.28 6.28 -2.63
N VAL A 46 5.12 6.44 -3.65
CA VAL A 46 6.48 6.92 -3.48
C VAL A 46 6.39 8.44 -3.39
N ASP A 47 6.69 8.99 -2.21
CA ASP A 47 7.00 10.41 -2.11
C ASP A 47 8.47 10.59 -2.48
N GLU A 48 8.72 11.10 -3.69
CA GLU A 48 10.08 11.41 -4.16
C GLU A 48 10.60 12.76 -3.64
N THR A 49 9.78 13.47 -2.85
CA THR A 49 10.14 14.76 -2.28
C THR A 49 11.29 14.59 -1.29
N LYS A 50 12.40 15.29 -1.57
CA LYS A 50 13.50 15.43 -0.62
C LYS A 50 13.18 16.59 0.31
N TYR A 51 13.19 16.32 1.62
CA TYR A 51 13.03 17.33 2.65
C TYR A 51 14.39 17.67 3.25
N GLU A 52 14.68 18.96 3.38
CA GLU A 52 15.81 19.47 4.14
C GLU A 52 15.27 20.20 5.37
N VAL A 53 15.80 19.86 6.54
CA VAL A 53 15.45 20.50 7.81
C VAL A 53 16.69 21.20 8.33
N SER A 54 16.63 22.52 8.48
CA SER A 54 17.69 23.33 9.07
C SER A 54 17.21 23.95 10.39
N CYS A 55 18.10 24.02 11.36
CA CYS A 55 17.88 24.71 12.62
C CYS A 55 19.02 25.70 12.86
N GLY A 56 18.67 26.90 13.30
CA GLY A 56 19.64 27.94 13.68
C GLY A 56 19.79 28.00 15.19
N GLY A 57 21.01 28.20 15.67
CA GLY A 57 21.31 28.36 17.08
C GLY A 57 22.57 29.20 17.28
N ASP A 58 22.74 29.73 18.48
CA ASP A 58 24.01 30.36 18.88
C ASP A 58 25.05 29.28 19.19
N TYR A 59 26.08 29.18 18.36
CA TYR A 59 27.19 28.23 18.52
C TYR A 59 28.07 28.49 19.75
N LYS A 60 27.88 29.61 20.45
CA LYS A 60 28.53 29.91 21.73
C LYS A 60 27.69 29.51 22.93
N ASN A 61 26.43 29.13 22.71
CA ASN A 61 25.51 28.73 23.75
C ASN A 61 25.47 27.20 23.86
N GLU A 62 26.03 26.68 24.95
CA GLU A 62 26.10 25.24 25.25
C GLU A 62 24.73 24.54 25.15
N ALA A 63 23.65 25.19 25.59
CA ALA A 63 22.30 24.60 25.52
C ALA A 63 21.84 24.39 24.08
N HIS A 64 22.18 25.31 23.16
CA HIS A 64 21.88 25.18 21.74
C HIS A 64 22.72 24.07 21.09
N ILE A 65 24.01 23.97 21.43
CA ILE A 65 24.88 22.91 20.91
C ILE A 65 24.33 21.54 21.33
N ARG A 66 23.98 21.37 22.61
CA ARG A 66 23.40 20.12 23.13
C ARG A 66 22.11 19.72 22.41
N ALA A 67 21.20 20.67 22.19
CA ALA A 67 19.94 20.43 21.50
C ALA A 67 20.16 19.95 20.05
N VAL A 68 21.10 20.56 19.32
CA VAL A 68 21.44 20.12 17.96
C VAL A 68 22.06 18.73 17.97
N SER A 69 22.98 18.45 18.90
CA SER A 69 23.62 17.15 19.05
C SER A 69 22.64 16.02 19.37
N GLU A 70 21.66 16.25 20.24
CA GLU A 70 20.63 15.27 20.58
C GLU A 70 19.75 14.90 19.37
N VAL A 71 19.34 15.90 18.57
CA VAL A 71 18.49 15.67 17.38
C VAL A 71 19.27 15.06 16.22
N THR A 72 20.55 15.38 16.08
CA THR A 72 21.39 14.91 14.97
C THR A 72 22.14 13.61 15.26
N GLY A 73 22.22 13.19 16.54
CA GLY A 73 22.97 12.00 16.95
C GLY A 73 24.49 12.18 16.92
N TYR A 74 25.00 13.42 16.99
CA TYR A 74 26.42 13.73 17.05
C TYR A 74 26.84 14.17 18.46
N ASN A 75 28.09 13.92 18.84
CA ASN A 75 28.65 14.40 20.11
C ASN A 75 28.94 15.90 20.06
N PHE A 76 28.89 16.57 21.22
CA PHE A 76 29.25 17.98 21.42
C PHE A 76 30.45 18.12 22.36
#